data_AF-A0A969VME8-F1
#
_entry.id   AF-A0A969VME8-F1
#
_cell.length_a   1.000
_cell.length_b   1.000
_cell.length_c   1.000
_cell.angle_alpha   90.00
_cell.angle_beta   90.00
_cell.angle_gamma   90.00
#
_symmetry.space_group_name_H-M   'P 1'
#
loop_
_entity.id
_entity.type
_entity.pdbx_description
1 polymer ?
#
loop_
_entity_poly.entity_id
_entity_poly.type
_entity_poly.pdbx_seq_one_letter_code
_entity_poly.pdbx_strand_id
1 'polypeptide(L)'
;MLLWKGVYDHRRMPLDAHQQEIWRAVVYFTKDGRRMCAARAFLTGWFGVLLLIGWSAAFYYHLFNGIRHLFWDAGYGFEKTQANASAWAVIVLTVLLTLGYWLTF
;
A
#
# COMPACT_ATOMS: atom_id res chain seq x y z
N MET A 1 3.55 18.78 -19.72
CA MET A 1 4.73 17.99 -20.17
C MET A 1 5.86 18.91 -20.68
N LEU A 2 6.23 19.96 -19.93
CA LEU A 2 7.26 20.93 -20.31
C LEU A 2 8.29 21.20 -19.20
N LEU A 3 7.99 20.87 -17.95
CA LEU A 3 8.91 21.05 -16.81
C LEU A 3 10.10 20.07 -16.77
N TRP A 4 10.04 18.99 -17.55
CA TRP A 4 11.10 17.96 -17.57
C TRP A 4 12.18 18.18 -18.64
N LYS A 5 11.94 19.04 -19.63
CA LYS A 5 12.93 19.28 -20.69
C LYS A 5 14.19 20.00 -20.20
N GLY A 6 14.11 20.72 -19.07
CA GLY A 6 15.24 21.48 -18.51
C GLY A 6 16.24 20.67 -17.68
N VAL A 7 15.82 19.52 -17.14
CA VAL A 7 16.68 18.63 -16.32
C VAL A 7 17.44 17.62 -17.20
N TYR A 8 16.89 17.28 -18.37
CA TYR A 8 17.46 16.32 -19.34
C TYR A 8 18.18 17.00 -20.51
N ASP A 9 18.65 18.24 -20.35
CA ASP A 9 19.55 18.83 -21.35
C ASP A 9 20.89 18.07 -21.28
N HIS A 10 21.07 17.10 -22.19
CA HIS A 10 22.30 16.31 -22.36
C HIS A 10 23.57 17.17 -22.49
N ARG A 11 23.42 18.49 -22.69
CA ARG A 11 24.54 19.45 -22.77
C ARG A 11 25.07 19.92 -21.42
N ARG A 12 24.38 19.67 -20.29
CA ARG A 12 24.83 20.13 -18.95
C ARG A 12 25.46 19.07 -18.06
N MET A 13 25.32 17.78 -18.38
CA MET A 13 25.91 16.70 -17.59
C MET A 13 26.25 15.51 -18.52
N PRO A 14 27.55 15.19 -18.73
CA PRO A 14 27.95 14.06 -19.55
C PRO A 14 27.70 12.77 -18.77
N LEU A 15 26.51 12.20 -18.92
CA LEU A 15 26.20 10.87 -18.40
C LEU A 15 26.96 9.83 -19.24
N ASP A 16 27.71 8.95 -18.57
CA ASP A 16 28.37 7.83 -19.24
C ASP A 16 27.32 6.85 -19.82
N ALA A 17 27.77 5.97 -20.72
CA ALA A 17 26.87 5.05 -21.43
C ALA A 17 26.05 4.15 -20.47
N HIS A 18 26.63 3.74 -19.36
CA HIS A 18 25.97 2.92 -18.35
C HIS A 18 24.89 3.71 -17.60
N GLN A 19 25.18 4.96 -17.23
CA GLN A 19 24.18 5.88 -16.67
C GLN A 19 23.04 6.15 -17.66
N GLN A 20 23.32 6.32 -18.95
CA GLN A 20 22.29 6.49 -19.96
C GLN A 20 21.38 5.26 -20.11
N GLU A 21 21.92 4.04 -19.99
CA GLU A 21 21.12 2.82 -20.00
C GLU A 21 20.22 2.70 -18.77
N ILE A 22 20.74 3.02 -17.57
CA ILE A 22 19.94 3.09 -16.34
C ILE A 22 18.78 4.07 -16.52
N TRP A 23 19.05 5.27 -17.02
CA TRP A 23 18.01 6.27 -17.26
C TRP A 23 16.98 5.80 -18.29
N ARG A 24 17.41 5.17 -19.38
CA ARG A 24 16.49 4.59 -20.37
C ARG A 24 15.64 3.49 -19.74
N ALA A 25 16.21 2.59 -18.94
CA ALA A 25 15.47 1.54 -18.26
C ALA A 25 14.39 2.09 -17.32
N VAL A 26 14.71 3.12 -16.54
CA VAL A 26 13.76 3.80 -15.64
C VAL A 26 12.63 4.48 -16.43
N VAL A 27 12.95 5.17 -17.51
CA VAL A 27 11.95 5.82 -18.38
C VAL A 27 11.10 4.79 -19.14
N TYR A 28 11.67 3.68 -19.60
CA TYR A 28 10.94 2.61 -20.27
C TYR A 28 9.99 1.89 -19.30
N PHE A 29 10.41 1.64 -18.06
CA PHE A 29 9.56 1.03 -17.03
C PHE A 29 8.30 1.87 -16.75
N THR A 30 8.45 3.20 -16.72
CA THR A 30 7.33 4.13 -16.49
C THR A 30 6.48 4.38 -17.74
N LYS A 31 7.02 4.15 -18.94
CA LYS A 31 6.30 4.29 -20.22
C LYS A 31 5.62 3.01 -20.73
N ASP A 32 5.92 1.84 -20.19
CA ASP A 32 5.35 0.58 -20.69
C ASP A 32 3.88 0.43 -20.27
N GLY A 33 3.00 1.10 -21.02
CA GLY A 33 1.56 1.09 -20.80
C GLY A 33 0.94 -0.31 -20.82
N ARG A 34 1.57 -1.30 -21.50
CA ARG A 34 1.06 -2.68 -21.53
C ARG A 34 1.16 -3.35 -20.16
N ARG A 35 2.26 -3.14 -19.43
CA ARG A 35 2.44 -3.66 -18.07
C ARG A 35 1.46 -3.03 -17.10
N MET A 36 1.25 -1.72 -17.19
CA MET A 36 0.28 -0.99 -16.38
C MET A 36 -1.16 -1.45 -16.67
N CYS A 37 -1.53 -1.65 -17.94
CA CYS A 37 -2.84 -2.17 -18.32
C CYS A 37 -3.07 -3.60 -17.80
N ALA A 38 -2.08 -4.48 -17.92
CA ALA A 38 -2.17 -5.86 -17.41
C ALA A 38 -2.28 -5.90 -15.88
N ALA A 39 -1.47 -5.12 -15.16
CA ALA A 39 -1.55 -5.01 -13.71
C ALA A 39 -2.92 -4.47 -13.26
N ARG A 40 -3.41 -3.42 -13.93
CA ARG A 40 -4.74 -2.87 -13.67
C ARG A 40 -5.82 -3.92 -13.91
N ALA A 41 -5.80 -4.61 -15.05
CA ALA A 41 -6.79 -5.64 -15.39
C ALA A 41 -6.82 -6.78 -14.37
N PHE A 42 -5.66 -7.21 -13.86
CA PHE A 42 -5.56 -8.19 -12.80
C PHE A 42 -6.15 -7.67 -11.49
N LEU A 43 -5.71 -6.49 -11.03
CA LEU A 43 -6.14 -5.90 -9.75
C LEU A 43 -7.64 -5.58 -9.72
N THR A 44 -8.23 -5.16 -10.85
CA THR A 44 -9.66 -4.88 -10.94
C THR A 44 -10.49 -6.14 -11.25
N GLY A 45 -9.87 -7.27 -11.54
CA GLY A 45 -10.55 -8.55 -11.69
C GLY A 45 -11.05 -9.08 -10.33
N TRP A 46 -12.04 -9.97 -10.35
CA TRP A 46 -12.65 -10.51 -9.12
C TRP A 46 -11.61 -11.10 -8.15
N PHE A 47 -10.59 -11.79 -8.67
CA PHE A 47 -9.53 -12.38 -7.87
C PHE A 47 -8.57 -11.33 -7.30
N GLY A 48 -8.20 -10.31 -8.09
CA GLY A 48 -7.38 -9.20 -7.61
C GLY A 48 -8.08 -8.41 -6.51
N VAL A 49 -9.38 -8.14 -6.68
CA VAL A 49 -10.22 -7.50 -5.66
C VAL A 49 -10.29 -8.34 -4.40
N LEU A 50 -10.48 -9.66 -4.50
CA LEU A 50 -10.49 -10.56 -3.34
C LEU A 50 -9.16 -10.47 -2.54
N LEU A 51 -8.02 -10.46 -3.23
CA LEU A 51 -6.72 -10.30 -2.60
C LEU A 51 -6.57 -8.92 -1.94
N LEU A 52 -7.05 -7.86 -2.58
CA LEU A 52 -7.02 -6.51 -2.03
C LEU A 52 -7.92 -6.39 -0.78
N ILE A 53 -9.10 -7.02 -0.79
CA ILE A 53 -9.97 -7.10 0.39
C ILE A 53 -9.22 -7.80 1.54
N GLY A 54 -8.65 -8.98 1.27
CA GLY A 54 -7.88 -9.72 2.28
C GLY A 54 -6.68 -8.94 2.81
N TRP A 55 -5.96 -8.25 1.93
CA TRP A 55 -4.84 -7.38 2.31
C TRP A 55 -5.30 -6.20 3.19
N SER A 56 -6.40 -5.54 2.83
CA SER A 56 -6.96 -4.43 3.63
C SER A 56 -7.43 -4.90 5.01
N ALA A 57 -8.08 -6.06 5.09
CA ALA A 57 -8.49 -6.67 6.36
C ALA A 57 -7.28 -7.01 7.25
N ALA A 58 -6.24 -7.62 6.66
CA ALA A 58 -5.00 -7.92 7.38
C ALA A 58 -4.30 -6.66 7.88
N PHE A 59 -4.28 -5.60 7.08
CA PHE A 59 -3.72 -4.30 7.46
C PHE A 59 -4.47 -3.69 8.66
N TYR A 60 -5.80 -3.58 8.59
CA TYR A 60 -6.59 -3.01 9.69
C TYR A 60 -6.47 -3.85 10.97
N TYR A 61 -6.51 -5.18 10.85
CA TYR A 61 -6.34 -6.08 11.99
C TYR A 61 -4.97 -5.88 12.65
N HIS A 62 -3.91 -5.84 11.85
CA HIS A 62 -2.55 -5.63 12.36
C HIS A 62 -2.40 -4.27 13.03
N LEU A 63 -2.95 -3.20 12.43
CA LEU A 63 -2.94 -1.86 13.00
C LEU A 63 -3.61 -1.81 14.37
N PHE A 64 -4.85 -2.31 14.47
CA PHE A 64 -5.61 -2.27 15.73
C PHE A 64 -5.02 -3.19 16.79
N ASN A 65 -4.52 -4.37 16.41
CA ASN A 65 -3.83 -5.22 17.36
C ASN A 65 -2.50 -4.59 17.80
N GLY A 66 -1.80 -3.89 16.92
CA GLY A 66 -0.63 -3.07 17.26
C GLY A 66 -0.95 -1.98 18.28
N ILE A 67 -2.05 -1.25 18.09
CA ILE A 67 -2.54 -0.26 19.08
C ILE A 67 -2.81 -0.92 20.43
N ARG A 68 -3.50 -2.07 20.44
CA ARG A 68 -3.75 -2.86 21.66
C ARG A 68 -2.44 -3.27 22.35
N HIS A 69 -1.42 -3.67 21.58
CA HIS A 69 -0.09 -3.97 22.12
C HIS A 69 0.58 -2.72 22.73
N LEU A 70 0.47 -1.54 22.11
CA LEU A 70 1.00 -0.30 22.69
C LEU A 70 0.33 0.04 24.04
N PHE A 71 -0.96 -0.25 24.20
CA PHE A 71 -1.63 -0.12 25.51
C PHE A 71 -1.06 -1.09 26.54
N TRP A 72 -0.76 -2.33 26.14
CA TRP A 72 -0.10 -3.30 27.01
C TRP A 72 1.30 -2.84 27.40
N ASP A 73 2.08 -2.29 26.46
CA ASP A 73 3.41 -1.75 26.73
C ASP A 73 3.36 -0.55 27.70
N ALA A 74 2.28 0.24 27.64
CA ALA A 74 2.01 1.35 28.56
C ALA A 74 1.44 0.92 29.91
N GLY A 75 1.25 -0.38 30.15
CA GLY A 75 0.83 -0.93 31.44
C GLY A 75 -0.69 -1.08 31.62
N TYR A 76 -1.49 -0.99 30.55
CA TYR A 76 -2.96 -1.06 30.59
C TYR A 76 -3.49 -2.38 30.02
N GLY A 77 -4.74 -2.75 30.35
CA GLY A 77 -5.47 -3.79 29.60
C GLY A 77 -5.09 -5.25 29.93
N PHE A 78 -4.44 -5.49 31.07
CA PHE A 78 -4.04 -6.83 31.52
C PHE A 78 -5.15 -7.63 32.20
N GLU A 79 -6.20 -6.96 32.68
CA GLU A 79 -7.37 -7.64 33.25
C GLU A 79 -8.06 -8.47 32.17
N LYS A 80 -8.46 -9.70 32.50
CA LYS A 80 -9.02 -10.66 31.53
C LYS A 80 -10.24 -10.12 30.79
N THR A 81 -11.09 -9.36 31.48
CA THR A 81 -12.26 -8.71 30.89
C THR A 81 -11.86 -7.63 29.88
N GLN A 82 -10.85 -6.82 30.18
CA GLN A 82 -10.31 -5.80 29.28
C GLN A 82 -9.58 -6.41 28.08
N ALA A 83 -8.81 -7.48 28.31
CA ALA A 83 -8.10 -8.21 27.25
C ALA A 83 -9.07 -8.84 26.25
N ASN A 84 -10.20 -9.40 26.73
CA ASN A 84 -11.25 -9.94 25.87
C ASN A 84 -12.03 -8.84 25.15
N ALA A 85 -12.40 -7.76 25.85
CA ALA A 85 -13.12 -6.64 25.24
C ALA A 85 -12.30 -5.97 24.13
N SER A 86 -11.01 -5.73 24.37
CA SER A 86 -10.09 -5.17 23.37
C SER A 86 -9.87 -6.10 22.19
N ALA A 87 -9.80 -7.42 22.39
CA ALA A 87 -9.71 -8.38 21.29
C ALA A 87 -10.96 -8.34 20.38
N TRP A 88 -12.16 -8.31 20.97
CA TRP A 88 -13.40 -8.16 20.20
C TRP A 88 -13.49 -6.81 19.50
N ALA A 89 -13.04 -5.73 20.14
CA ALA A 89 -12.99 -4.40 19.53
C ALA A 89 -12.10 -4.39 18.27
N VAL A 90 -10.91 -5.01 18.33
CA VAL A 90 -10.01 -5.15 17.16
C VAL A 90 -10.73 -5.85 16.00
N ILE A 91 -11.42 -6.97 16.26
CA ILE A 91 -12.14 -7.72 15.21
C ILE A 91 -13.27 -6.89 14.61
N VAL A 92 -14.12 -6.28 15.44
CA VAL A 92 -15.27 -5.49 14.99
C VAL A 92 -14.80 -4.29 14.17
N LEU A 93 -13.80 -3.54 14.64
CA LEU A 93 -13.25 -2.38 13.92
C LEU A 93 -12.62 -2.79 12.58
N THR A 94 -11.91 -3.92 12.54
CA THR A 94 -11.34 -4.47 11.31
C THR A 94 -12.42 -4.73 10.27
N VAL A 95 -13.49 -5.43 10.65
CA VAL A 95 -14.60 -5.75 9.75
C VAL A 95 -15.32 -4.49 9.30
N LEU A 96 -15.65 -3.58 10.24
CA LEU A 96 -16.36 -2.35 9.93
C LEU A 96 -15.59 -1.45 8.96
N LEU A 97 -14.29 -1.25 9.17
CA LEU A 97 -13.48 -0.42 8.27
C LEU A 97 -13.23 -1.08 6.92
N THR A 98 -12.99 -2.39 6.90
CA THR A 98 -12.85 -3.14 5.64
C THR A 98 -14.12 -3.01 4.82
N LEU A 99 -15.28 -3.35 5.39
CA LEU A 99 -16.55 -3.26 4.68
C LEU A 99 -16.90 -1.81 4.33
N GLY A 100 -16.70 -0.87 5.24
CA GLY A 100 -16.97 0.55 5.00
C GLY A 100 -16.17 1.12 3.82
N TYR A 101 -14.89 0.76 3.71
CA TYR A 101 -14.07 1.14 2.56
C TYR A 101 -14.61 0.54 1.25
N TRP A 102 -14.84 -0.78 1.21
CA TRP A 102 -15.27 -1.48 -0.01
C TRP A 102 -16.72 -1.23 -0.42
N LEU A 103 -17.57 -0.74 0.47
CA LEU A 103 -18.94 -0.34 0.14
C LEU A 103 -19.03 1.10 -0.37
N THR A 104 -18.00 1.93 -0.16
CA THR A 104 -17.98 3.34 -0.57
C THR A 104 -17.11 3.62 -1.78
N PHE A 105 -16.32 2.65 -2.22
CA PHE A 105 -15.42 2.69 -3.39
C PHE A 105 -15.82 1.66 -4.43
#